data_AF-A0A0R3WME7-F1
#
_entry.id   AF-A0A0R3WME7-F1
#
_cell.length_a   1.000
_cell.length_b   1.000
_cell.length_c   1.000
_cell.angle_alpha   90.00
_cell.angle_beta   90.00
_cell.angle_gamma   90.00
#
_symmetry.space_group_name_H-M   'P 1'
#
loop_
_entity.id
_entity.type
_entity.pdbx_description
1 polymer ?
#
loop_
_entity_poly.entity_id
_entity_poly.type
_entity_poly.pdbx_seq_one_letter_code
_entity_poly.pdbx_strand_id
1 'polypeptide(L)'
;MPQKKKENKYDNIAVSLSNEVSSMQAKMNGLKLQALIDTTVKSNLKADKHESKRLIHQLKEHITLNKNEAKLATACVNTQYKLLQRLFMLRIHESKEVIARLRRENFDLKAEYNKVISAKDELINEKDEQIAKLESHLQSLHFQLERVVLEMAEKLETRLEKDRLVWEKEAYAFHESSVKILQKLGYGTTFM
;
A
#
# COMPACT_ATOMS: atom_id res chain seq x y z
N MET A 1 42.45 113.39 80.17
CA MET A 1 43.78 112.73 80.16
C MET A 1 43.75 111.59 81.18
N PRO A 2 44.37 110.43 80.95
CA PRO A 2 44.21 109.50 79.83
C PRO A 2 44.01 108.03 80.33
N GLN A 3 43.89 107.09 79.39
CA GLN A 3 44.15 105.63 79.56
C GLN A 3 43.05 104.78 80.21
N LYS A 4 42.76 103.53 79.80
CA LYS A 4 43.26 102.62 78.76
C LYS A 4 42.30 101.41 78.72
N LYS A 5 42.05 100.90 77.51
CA LYS A 5 41.74 99.49 77.15
C LYS A 5 41.80 98.49 78.31
N LYS A 6 40.71 97.80 78.62
CA LYS A 6 40.78 96.50 79.32
C LYS A 6 39.57 95.58 79.18
N GLU A 7 38.86 95.60 78.06
CA GLU A 7 37.90 94.53 77.74
C GLU A 7 38.14 94.09 76.30
N ASN A 8 38.44 92.79 76.14
CA ASN A 8 38.27 91.93 74.94
C ASN A 8 39.24 90.73 74.87
N LYS A 9 39.96 90.39 75.95
CA LYS A 9 40.65 89.09 76.01
C LYS A 9 39.69 87.97 76.41
N TYR A 10 38.77 88.23 77.32
CA TYR A 10 37.78 87.26 77.79
C TYR A 10 36.66 87.01 76.75
N ASP A 11 36.23 88.03 76.01
CA ASP A 11 35.22 87.86 74.94
C ASP A 11 35.73 87.08 73.72
N ASN A 12 36.99 87.28 73.31
CA ASN A 12 37.60 86.46 72.26
C ASN A 12 37.78 85.00 72.69
N ILE A 13 38.08 84.76 73.97
CA ILE A 13 38.17 83.40 74.53
C ILE A 13 36.76 82.77 74.62
N ALA A 14 35.74 83.54 75.01
CA ALA A 14 34.35 83.08 75.06
C ALA A 14 33.79 82.74 73.67
N VAL A 15 34.09 83.55 72.64
CA VAL A 15 33.71 83.28 71.24
C VAL A 15 34.46 82.05 70.70
N SER A 16 35.76 81.90 71.00
CA SER A 16 36.53 80.71 70.62
C SER A 16 36.00 79.43 71.26
N LEU A 17 35.70 79.47 72.57
CA LEU A 17 35.08 78.36 73.31
C LEU A 17 33.68 78.05 72.78
N SER A 18 32.86 79.06 72.46
CA SER A 18 31.54 78.87 71.87
C SER A 18 31.62 78.21 70.48
N ASN A 19 32.61 78.58 69.68
CA ASN A 19 32.86 77.97 68.38
C ASN A 19 33.37 76.53 68.50
N GLU A 20 34.24 76.23 69.47
CA GLU A 20 34.68 74.87 69.79
C GLU A 20 33.53 74.01 70.33
N VAL A 21 32.71 74.54 71.25
CA VAL A 21 31.50 73.87 71.76
C VAL A 21 30.52 73.60 70.63
N SER A 22 30.31 74.56 69.71
CA SER A 22 29.46 74.37 68.54
C SER A 22 30.02 73.34 67.56
N SER A 23 31.34 73.34 67.34
CA SER A 23 32.05 72.32 66.54
C SER A 23 31.96 70.93 67.17
N MET A 24 32.13 70.83 68.49
CA MET A 24 31.96 69.60 69.26
C MET A 24 30.50 69.12 69.23
N GLN A 25 29.53 70.02 69.35
CA GLN A 25 28.10 69.72 69.21
C GLN A 25 27.78 69.17 67.80
N ALA A 26 28.32 69.79 66.75
CA ALA A 26 28.15 69.33 65.37
C ALA A 26 28.79 67.95 65.14
N LYS A 27 30.02 67.73 65.65
CA LYS A 27 30.70 66.42 65.61
C LYS A 27 29.94 65.37 66.41
N MET A 28 29.40 65.71 67.57
CA MET A 28 28.59 64.82 68.41
C MET A 28 27.28 64.44 67.71
N ASN A 29 26.60 65.40 67.08
CA ASN A 29 25.41 65.14 66.28
C ASN A 29 25.73 64.27 65.06
N GLY A 30 26.87 64.51 64.39
CA GLY A 30 27.37 63.67 63.30
C GLY A 30 27.62 62.22 63.72
N LEU A 31 28.29 62.02 64.86
CA LEU A 31 28.52 60.68 65.45
C LEU A 31 27.21 59.98 65.82
N LYS A 32 26.23 60.74 66.35
CA LYS A 32 24.91 60.20 66.72
C LYS A 32 24.11 59.76 65.49
N LEU A 33 24.17 60.55 64.40
CA LEU A 33 23.58 60.19 63.11
C LEU A 33 24.26 58.97 62.51
N GLN A 34 25.59 58.91 62.55
CA GLN A 34 26.38 57.77 62.08
C GLN A 34 25.99 56.49 62.84
N ALA A 35 25.85 56.55 64.16
CA ALA A 35 25.43 55.40 64.96
C ALA A 35 24.02 54.91 64.61
N LEU A 36 23.08 55.82 64.32
CA LEU A 36 21.73 55.46 63.86
C LEU A 36 21.75 54.82 62.47
N ILE A 37 22.55 55.36 61.54
CA ILE A 37 22.74 54.79 60.21
C ILE A 37 23.35 53.39 60.31
N ASP A 38 24.43 53.21 61.08
CA ASP A 38 25.09 51.92 61.28
C ASP A 38 24.13 50.86 61.86
N THR A 39 23.25 51.27 62.77
CA THR A 39 22.25 50.38 63.37
C THR A 39 21.21 49.94 62.32
N THR A 40 20.77 50.87 61.48
CA THR A 40 19.82 50.62 60.39
C THR A 40 20.42 49.75 59.30
N VAL A 41 21.66 50.02 58.89
CA VAL A 41 22.39 49.20 57.91
C VAL A 41 22.59 47.79 58.46
N LYS A 42 22.97 47.64 59.73
CA LYS A 42 23.08 46.31 60.37
C LYS A 42 21.77 45.55 60.43
N SER A 43 20.63 46.21 60.66
CA SER A 43 19.33 45.53 60.68
C SER A 43 18.92 45.08 59.28
N ASN A 44 19.09 45.94 58.26
CA ASN A 44 18.79 45.63 56.87
C ASN A 44 19.66 44.47 56.36
N LEU A 45 20.97 44.50 56.61
CA LEU A 45 21.87 43.41 56.24
C LEU A 45 21.49 42.07 56.89
N LYS A 46 20.94 42.09 58.12
CA LYS A 46 20.41 40.89 58.76
C LYS A 46 19.15 40.40 58.05
N ALA A 47 18.22 41.30 57.73
CA ALA A 47 16.99 40.97 57.00
C ALA A 47 17.31 40.36 55.62
N ASP A 48 18.17 41.01 54.83
CA ASP A 48 18.62 40.53 53.53
C ASP A 48 19.31 39.16 53.62
N LYS A 49 20.12 38.93 54.66
CA LYS A 49 20.74 37.64 54.92
C LYS A 49 19.70 36.55 55.20
N HIS A 50 18.65 36.86 55.94
CA HIS A 50 17.56 35.91 56.21
C HIS A 50 16.74 35.62 54.95
N GLU A 51 16.42 36.64 54.17
CA GLU A 51 15.69 36.50 52.92
C GLU A 51 16.50 35.71 51.88
N SER A 52 17.78 36.04 51.73
CA SER A 52 18.71 35.29 50.86
C SER A 52 18.81 33.82 51.28
N LYS A 53 18.87 33.53 52.58
CA LYS A 53 18.85 32.14 53.07
C LYS A 53 17.56 31.42 52.71
N ARG A 54 16.40 32.09 52.80
CA ARG A 54 15.10 31.53 52.43
C ARG A 54 15.05 31.22 50.93
N LEU A 55 15.48 32.16 50.09
CA LEU A 55 15.58 31.99 48.64
C LEU A 55 16.51 30.84 48.26
N ILE A 56 17.69 30.73 48.90
CA ILE A 56 18.62 29.62 48.68
C ILE A 56 17.97 28.29 49.04
N HIS A 57 17.17 28.23 50.11
CA HIS A 57 16.48 27.01 50.50
C HIS A 57 15.43 26.60 49.44
N GLN A 58 14.59 27.55 49.02
CA GLN A 58 13.57 27.33 47.99
C GLN A 58 14.20 26.90 46.66
N LEU A 59 15.31 27.52 46.25
CA LEU A 59 16.04 27.13 45.04
C LEU A 59 16.59 25.70 45.14
N LYS A 60 17.09 25.29 46.31
CA LYS A 60 17.56 23.90 46.53
C LYS A 60 16.42 22.89 46.43
N GLU A 61 15.24 23.22 46.96
CA GLU A 61 14.05 22.39 46.82
C GLU A 61 13.64 22.27 45.34
N HIS A 62 13.59 23.40 44.63
CA HIS A 62 13.29 23.41 43.19
C HIS A 62 14.29 22.60 42.36
N ILE A 63 15.59 22.72 42.64
CA ILE A 63 16.62 21.92 41.96
C ILE A 63 16.40 20.43 42.21
N THR A 64 16.05 20.05 43.44
CA THR A 64 15.81 18.66 43.81
C THR A 64 14.57 18.12 43.11
N LEU A 65 13.50 18.92 43.07
CA LEU A 65 12.25 18.59 42.40
C LEU A 65 12.46 18.43 40.89
N ASN A 66 13.09 19.40 40.22
CA ASN A 66 13.43 19.32 38.79
C ASN A 66 14.33 18.11 38.47
N LYS A 67 15.28 17.78 39.35
CA LYS A 67 16.14 16.60 39.15
C LYS A 67 15.34 15.31 39.22
N ASN A 68 14.34 15.22 40.10
CA ASN A 68 13.48 14.05 40.20
C ASN A 68 12.52 13.96 39.01
N GLU A 69 11.95 15.08 38.57
CA GLU A 69 11.12 15.13 37.36
C GLU A 69 11.91 14.72 36.11
N ALA A 70 13.13 15.23 35.93
CA ALA A 70 13.98 14.86 34.81
C ALA A 70 14.33 13.35 34.80
N LYS A 71 14.57 12.76 35.97
CA LYS A 71 14.77 11.30 36.10
C LYS A 71 13.51 10.53 35.71
N LEU A 72 12.34 10.99 36.16
CA LEU A 72 11.07 10.34 35.88
C LEU A 72 10.69 10.43 34.40
N ALA A 73 10.89 11.59 33.77
CA ALA A 73 10.74 11.79 32.34
C ALA A 73 11.67 10.85 31.55
N THR A 74 12.95 10.77 31.94
CA THR A 74 13.92 9.87 31.30
C THR A 74 13.51 8.40 31.43
N ALA A 75 13.05 7.97 32.61
CA ALA A 75 12.56 6.62 32.85
C ALA A 75 11.31 6.29 32.01
N CYS A 76 10.39 7.25 31.87
CA CYS A 76 9.20 7.14 31.04
C CYS A 76 9.57 6.95 29.57
N VAL A 77 10.42 7.82 29.02
CA VAL A 77 10.90 7.72 27.62
C VAL A 77 11.61 6.39 27.37
N ASN A 78 12.49 5.94 28.29
CA ASN A 78 13.13 4.64 28.17
C ASN A 78 12.13 3.47 28.16
N THR A 79 11.07 3.57 28.96
CA THR A 79 10.01 2.55 29.00
C THR A 79 9.22 2.53 27.70
N GLN A 80 8.82 3.70 27.20
CA GLN A 80 8.12 3.83 25.91
C GLN A 80 8.98 3.29 24.76
N TYR A 81 10.28 3.61 24.73
CA TYR A 81 11.20 3.11 23.72
C TYR A 81 11.29 1.57 23.74
N LYS A 82 11.44 0.96 24.92
CA LYS A 82 11.48 -0.50 25.05
C LYS A 82 10.16 -1.16 24.64
N LEU A 83 9.03 -0.56 24.99
CA LEU A 83 7.72 -1.04 24.58
C LEU A 83 7.59 -1.00 23.05
N LEU A 84 7.95 0.13 22.44
CA LEU A 84 7.91 0.31 20.99
C LEU A 84 8.82 -0.69 20.27
N GLN A 85 10.03 -0.89 20.77
CA GLN A 85 10.96 -1.88 20.22
C GLN A 85 10.36 -3.30 20.26
N ARG A 86 9.69 -3.67 21.35
CA ARG A 86 9.03 -4.98 21.48
C ARG A 86 7.83 -5.11 20.51
N LEU A 87 7.01 -4.08 20.39
CA LEU A 87 5.88 -4.05 19.46
C LEU A 87 6.35 -4.17 18.00
N PHE A 88 7.44 -3.49 17.63
CA PHE A 88 8.04 -3.62 16.31
C PHE A 88 8.49 -5.06 16.02
N MET A 89 9.18 -5.71 16.97
CA MET A 89 9.60 -7.10 16.80
C MET A 89 8.41 -8.05 16.63
N LEU A 90 7.36 -7.88 17.44
CA LEU A 90 6.13 -8.66 17.32
C LEU A 90 5.49 -8.46 15.94
N ARG A 91 5.38 -7.22 15.48
CA ARG A 91 4.78 -6.90 14.17
C ARG A 91 5.58 -7.47 13.01
N ILE A 92 6.91 -7.43 13.10
CA ILE A 92 7.79 -8.05 12.10
C ILE A 92 7.60 -9.57 12.10
N HIS A 93 7.46 -10.19 13.26
CA HIS A 93 7.23 -11.63 13.36
C HIS A 93 5.90 -12.04 12.73
N GLU A 94 4.80 -11.37 13.11
CA GLU A 94 3.47 -11.58 12.52
C GLU A 94 3.50 -11.43 10.99
N SER A 95 4.16 -10.38 10.50
CA SER A 95 4.30 -10.13 9.06
C SER A 95 5.08 -11.24 8.36
N LYS A 96 6.18 -11.72 8.96
CA LYS A 96 6.96 -12.85 8.43
C LYS A 96 6.14 -14.13 8.36
N GLU A 97 5.35 -14.43 9.39
CA GLU A 97 4.46 -15.60 9.39
C GLU A 97 3.41 -15.52 8.28
N VAL A 98 2.77 -14.36 8.12
CA VAL A 98 1.80 -14.12 7.05
C VAL A 98 2.45 -14.30 5.68
N ILE A 99 3.63 -13.72 5.45
CA ILE A 99 4.38 -13.88 4.21
C ILE A 99 4.72 -15.36 3.96
N ALA A 100 5.15 -16.10 4.98
CA ALA A 100 5.46 -17.52 4.87
C ALA A 100 4.23 -18.38 4.56
N ARG A 101 3.06 -18.03 5.10
CA ARG A 101 1.79 -18.68 4.74
C ARG A 101 1.40 -18.39 3.29
N LEU A 102 1.35 -17.12 2.90
CA LEU A 102 1.00 -16.70 1.54
C LEU A 102 1.95 -17.27 0.47
N ARG A 103 3.24 -17.42 0.79
CA ARG A 103 4.20 -18.07 -0.11
C ARG A 103 3.91 -19.55 -0.33
N ARG A 104 3.52 -20.27 0.72
CA ARG A 104 3.10 -21.68 0.62
C ARG A 104 1.82 -21.81 -0.18
N GLU A 105 0.79 -21.02 0.15
CA GLU A 105 -0.47 -21.01 -0.58
C GLU A 105 -0.27 -20.70 -2.07
N ASN A 106 0.58 -19.72 -2.42
CA ASN A 106 0.91 -19.43 -3.82
C ASN A 106 1.63 -20.58 -4.52
N PHE A 107 2.54 -21.26 -3.83
CA PHE A 107 3.24 -22.42 -4.38
C PHE A 107 2.26 -23.56 -4.65
N ASP A 108 1.39 -23.86 -3.69
CA ASP A 108 0.37 -24.91 -3.79
C ASP A 108 -0.63 -24.58 -4.92
N LEU A 109 -1.12 -23.34 -4.99
CA LEU A 109 -2.01 -22.90 -6.08
C LEU A 109 -1.34 -23.04 -7.45
N LYS A 110 -0.07 -22.67 -7.56
CA LYS A 110 0.67 -22.79 -8.81
C LYS A 110 0.85 -24.25 -9.22
N ALA A 111 1.09 -25.14 -8.26
CA ALA A 111 1.17 -26.57 -8.52
C ALA A 111 -0.18 -27.13 -9.00
N GLU A 112 -1.28 -26.79 -8.33
CA GLU A 112 -2.63 -27.20 -8.75
C GLU A 112 -3.03 -26.63 -10.12
N TYR A 113 -2.73 -25.35 -10.37
CA TYR A 113 -2.96 -24.72 -11.67
C TYR A 113 -2.23 -25.47 -12.80
N ASN A 114 -0.96 -25.83 -12.59
CA ASN A 114 -0.20 -26.58 -13.58
C ASN A 114 -0.76 -27.99 -13.79
N LYS A 115 -1.19 -28.69 -12.73
CA LYS A 115 -1.85 -30.00 -12.86
C LYS A 115 -3.13 -29.91 -13.69
N VAL A 116 -3.95 -28.89 -13.44
CA VAL A 116 -5.20 -28.66 -14.19
C VAL A 116 -4.91 -28.36 -15.66
N ILE A 117 -3.89 -27.56 -15.97
CA ILE A 117 -3.45 -27.33 -17.34
C ILE A 117 -3.05 -28.65 -18.01
N SER A 118 -2.18 -29.44 -17.38
CA SER A 118 -1.73 -30.71 -17.95
C SER A 118 -2.89 -31.67 -18.21
N ALA A 119 -3.81 -31.83 -17.24
CA ALA A 119 -5.00 -32.66 -17.41
C ALA A 119 -5.92 -32.15 -18.53
N LYS A 120 -6.03 -30.83 -18.69
CA LYS A 120 -6.81 -30.23 -19.78
C LYS A 120 -6.15 -30.49 -21.14
N ASP A 121 -4.84 -30.36 -21.23
CA ASP A 121 -4.09 -30.59 -22.48
C ASP A 121 -4.16 -32.07 -22.89
N GLU A 122 -4.08 -33.00 -21.93
CA GLU A 122 -4.32 -34.43 -22.17
C GLU A 122 -5.72 -34.69 -22.72
N LEU A 123 -6.75 -34.09 -22.11
CA LEU A 123 -8.13 -34.25 -22.57
C LEU A 123 -8.35 -33.63 -23.96
N ILE A 124 -7.72 -32.50 -24.27
CA ILE A 124 -7.76 -31.90 -25.61
C ILE A 124 -7.16 -32.87 -26.63
N ASN A 125 -5.98 -33.42 -26.35
CA ASN A 125 -5.32 -34.37 -27.25
C ASN A 125 -6.16 -35.62 -27.50
N GLU A 126 -6.77 -36.20 -26.44
CA GLU A 126 -7.67 -37.35 -26.59
C GLU A 126 -8.88 -37.02 -27.47
N LYS A 127 -9.42 -35.81 -27.34
CA LYS A 127 -10.58 -35.37 -28.14
C LYS A 127 -10.19 -35.10 -29.59
N ASP A 128 -9.04 -34.50 -29.84
CA ASP A 128 -8.53 -34.29 -31.18
C ASP A 128 -8.25 -35.62 -31.89
N GLU A 129 -7.71 -36.61 -31.18
CA GLU A 129 -7.55 -37.97 -31.72
C GLU A 129 -8.90 -38.63 -32.06
N GLN A 130 -9.92 -38.44 -31.22
CA GLN A 130 -11.27 -38.94 -31.49
C GLN A 130 -11.88 -38.27 -32.72
N ILE A 131 -11.71 -36.95 -32.84
CA ILE A 131 -12.16 -36.18 -34.01
C ILE A 131 -11.48 -36.71 -35.27
N ALA A 132 -10.16 -36.85 -35.28
CA ALA A 132 -9.40 -37.35 -36.42
C ALA A 132 -9.84 -38.76 -36.85
N LYS A 133 -10.11 -39.66 -35.89
CA LYS A 133 -10.63 -41.01 -36.16
C LYS A 133 -12.02 -40.96 -36.80
N LEU A 134 -12.91 -40.12 -36.28
CA LEU A 134 -14.27 -39.96 -36.81
C LEU A 134 -14.26 -39.33 -38.21
N GLU A 135 -13.41 -38.33 -38.45
CA GLU A 135 -13.24 -37.70 -39.75
C GLU A 135 -12.75 -38.72 -40.80
N SER A 136 -11.73 -39.51 -40.47
CA SER A 136 -11.23 -40.57 -41.34
C SER A 136 -12.31 -41.61 -41.65
N HIS A 137 -13.10 -42.02 -40.64
CA HIS A 137 -14.20 -42.94 -40.83
C HIS A 137 -15.30 -42.37 -41.74
N LEU A 138 -15.65 -41.10 -41.55
CA LEU A 138 -16.65 -40.40 -42.37
C LEU A 138 -16.18 -40.30 -43.83
N GLN A 139 -14.91 -39.96 -44.06
CA GLN A 139 -14.33 -39.95 -45.41
C GLN A 139 -14.38 -41.33 -46.06
N SER A 140 -14.07 -42.39 -45.32
CA SER A 140 -14.18 -43.77 -45.82
C SER A 140 -15.61 -44.13 -46.20
N LEU A 141 -16.58 -43.82 -45.33
CA LEU A 141 -18.00 -44.05 -45.60
C LEU A 141 -18.49 -43.25 -46.82
N HIS A 142 -18.05 -42.00 -46.94
CA HIS A 142 -18.38 -41.16 -48.10
C HIS A 142 -17.91 -41.80 -49.40
N PHE A 143 -16.65 -42.26 -49.46
CA PHE A 143 -16.11 -42.94 -50.64
C PHE A 143 -16.85 -44.25 -50.95
N GLN A 144 -17.19 -45.04 -49.93
CA GLN A 144 -17.98 -46.26 -50.12
C GLN A 144 -19.37 -45.96 -50.69
N LEU A 145 -20.04 -44.93 -50.18
CA LEU A 145 -21.36 -44.53 -50.63
C LEU A 145 -21.32 -43.99 -52.07
N GLU A 146 -20.33 -43.15 -52.39
CA GLU A 146 -20.10 -42.67 -53.75
C GLU A 146 -19.91 -43.83 -54.74
N ARG A 147 -19.10 -44.83 -54.36
CA ARG A 147 -18.91 -46.02 -55.20
C ARG A 147 -20.21 -46.80 -55.41
N VAL A 148 -20.99 -47.01 -54.35
CA VAL A 148 -22.29 -47.72 -54.46
C VAL A 148 -23.25 -46.95 -55.38
N VAL A 149 -23.31 -45.63 -55.27
CA VAL A 149 -24.16 -44.78 -56.12
C VAL A 149 -23.72 -44.87 -57.59
N LEU A 150 -22.41 -44.81 -57.87
CA LEU A 150 -21.88 -44.97 -59.22
C LEU A 150 -22.19 -46.35 -59.81
N GLU A 151 -21.96 -47.43 -59.05
CA GLU A 151 -22.29 -48.79 -59.48
C GLU A 151 -23.79 -48.96 -59.76
N MET A 152 -24.66 -48.30 -58.98
CA MET A 152 -26.11 -48.31 -59.20
C MET A 152 -26.48 -47.56 -60.48
N ALA A 153 -25.86 -46.40 -60.72
CA ALA A 153 -26.08 -45.60 -61.93
C ALA A 153 -25.65 -46.38 -63.19
N GLU A 154 -24.47 -46.98 -63.19
CA GLU A 154 -23.97 -47.81 -64.30
C GLU A 154 -24.88 -49.02 -64.57
N LYS A 155 -25.37 -49.69 -63.51
CA LYS A 155 -26.33 -50.80 -63.66
C LYS A 155 -27.65 -50.36 -64.26
N LEU A 156 -28.14 -49.16 -63.93
CA LEU A 156 -29.35 -48.61 -64.52
C LEU A 156 -29.14 -48.23 -65.98
N GLU A 157 -28.04 -47.54 -66.30
CA GLU A 157 -27.70 -47.14 -67.67
C GLU A 157 -27.56 -48.37 -68.58
N THR A 158 -26.82 -49.39 -68.14
CA THR A 158 -26.63 -50.62 -68.91
C THR A 158 -27.91 -51.42 -69.12
N ARG A 159 -28.87 -51.37 -68.17
CA ARG A 159 -30.19 -51.98 -68.34
C ARG A 159 -31.04 -51.19 -69.32
N LEU A 160 -31.09 -49.87 -69.18
CA LEU A 160 -31.84 -48.99 -70.08
C LEU A 160 -31.34 -49.13 -71.53
N GLU A 161 -30.03 -49.22 -71.75
CA GLU A 161 -29.47 -49.42 -73.08
C GLU A 161 -29.83 -50.80 -73.66
N LYS A 162 -29.84 -51.85 -72.84
CA LYS A 162 -30.31 -53.18 -73.26
C LYS A 162 -31.79 -53.17 -73.63
N ASP A 163 -32.64 -52.57 -72.79
CA ASP A 163 -34.08 -52.47 -73.03
C ASP A 163 -34.35 -51.65 -74.29
N ARG A 164 -33.62 -50.54 -74.51
CA ARG A 164 -33.66 -49.74 -75.73
C ARG A 164 -33.36 -50.57 -76.98
N LEU A 165 -32.29 -51.36 -76.95
CA LEU A 165 -31.91 -52.24 -78.07
C LEU A 165 -32.94 -53.34 -78.35
N VAL A 166 -33.61 -53.85 -77.31
CA VAL A 166 -34.70 -54.82 -77.45
C VAL A 166 -35.90 -54.16 -78.13
N TRP A 167 -36.35 -53.00 -77.63
CA TRP A 167 -37.45 -52.25 -78.22
C TRP A 167 -37.17 -51.82 -79.67
N GLU A 168 -35.95 -51.44 -79.98
CA GLU A 168 -35.53 -51.10 -81.34
C GLU A 168 -35.68 -52.31 -82.28
N LYS A 169 -35.22 -53.49 -81.86
CA LYS A 169 -35.41 -54.73 -82.62
C LYS A 169 -36.89 -55.12 -82.77
N GLU A 170 -37.66 -55.01 -81.70
CA GLU A 170 -39.11 -55.29 -81.73
C GLU A 170 -39.85 -54.33 -82.65
N ALA A 171 -39.50 -53.04 -82.63
CA ALA A 171 -40.06 -52.02 -83.51
C ALA A 171 -39.71 -52.30 -84.99
N TYR A 172 -38.46 -52.66 -85.29
CA TYR A 172 -38.05 -53.06 -86.64
C TYR A 172 -38.81 -54.31 -87.11
N ALA A 173 -38.91 -55.35 -86.27
CA ALA A 173 -39.63 -56.57 -86.60
C ALA A 173 -41.13 -56.30 -86.82
N PHE A 174 -41.74 -55.46 -85.99
CA PHE A 174 -43.12 -55.03 -86.14
C PHE A 174 -43.33 -54.25 -87.43
N HIS A 175 -42.43 -53.31 -87.76
CA HIS A 175 -42.48 -52.55 -89.00
C HIS A 175 -42.38 -53.46 -90.22
N GLU A 176 -41.41 -54.36 -90.28
CA GLU A 176 -41.26 -55.32 -91.37
C GLU A 176 -42.50 -56.21 -91.54
N SER A 177 -43.03 -56.72 -90.43
CA SER A 177 -44.25 -57.54 -90.43
C SER A 177 -45.44 -56.73 -90.95
N SER A 178 -45.60 -55.49 -90.50
CA SER A 178 -46.68 -54.60 -90.93
C SER A 178 -46.57 -54.25 -92.41
N VAL A 179 -45.37 -53.95 -92.91
CA VAL A 179 -45.12 -53.71 -94.35
C VAL A 179 -45.51 -54.93 -95.18
N LYS A 180 -45.10 -56.14 -94.76
CA LYS A 180 -45.47 -57.39 -95.45
C LYS A 180 -46.99 -57.61 -95.47
N ILE A 181 -47.68 -57.30 -94.37
CA ILE A 181 -49.15 -57.42 -94.30
C ILE A 181 -49.81 -56.39 -95.22
N LEU A 182 -49.37 -55.13 -95.21
CA LEU A 182 -49.90 -54.09 -96.08
C LEU A 182 -49.70 -54.42 -97.56
N GLN A 183 -48.52 -54.95 -97.93
CA GLN A 183 -48.24 -55.44 -99.27
C GLN A 183 -49.20 -56.57 -99.68
N LYS A 184 -49.47 -57.54 -98.79
CA LYS A 184 -50.45 -58.61 -99.04
C LYS A 184 -51.88 -58.09 -99.23
N LEU A 185 -52.22 -56.98 -98.58
CA LEU A 185 -53.54 -56.33 -98.68
C LEU A 185 -53.65 -55.37 -99.88
N GLY A 186 -52.61 -55.27 -100.73
CA GLY A 186 -52.62 -54.45 -101.94
C GLY A 186 -52.25 -52.98 -101.72
N TYR A 187 -51.78 -52.61 -100.52
CA TYR A 187 -51.28 -51.27 -100.23
C TYR A 187 -49.76 -51.22 -100.46
N GLY A 188 -49.30 -50.25 -101.26
CA GLY A 188 -47.86 -50.03 -101.52
C GLY A 188 -47.24 -50.82 -102.67
N THR A 189 -48.01 -51.66 -103.38
CA THR A 189 -47.64 -52.07 -104.74
C THR A 189 -47.84 -50.89 -105.67
N THR A 190 -46.77 -50.42 -106.33
CA THR A 190 -46.93 -49.50 -107.47
C THR A 190 -47.88 -50.15 -108.47
N PHE A 191 -49.02 -49.50 -108.66
CA PHE A 191 -49.99 -49.82 -109.70
C PHE A 191 -49.23 -49.75 -111.03
N MET A 192 -49.02 -50.89 -111.68
CA MET A 192 -48.76 -50.96 -113.13
C MET A 192 -50.12 -50.92 -113.81
#